data_AF-A0A1S2LMN8-F1
#
_entry.id   AF-A0A1S2LMN8-F1
#
_cell.length_a   1.000
_cell.length_b   1.000
_cell.length_c   1.000
_cell.angle_alpha   90.00
_cell.angle_beta   90.00
_cell.angle_gamma   90.00
#
_symmetry.space_group_name_H-M   'P 1'
#
loop_
_entity.id
_entity.type
_entity.pdbx_description
1 polymer ?
#
loop_
_entity_poly.entity_id
_entity_poly.type
_entity_poly.pdbx_seq_one_letter_code
_entity_poly.pdbx_strand_id
1 'polypeptide(L)' 'MNILLIFSAVICIAALVATIMIAVKPNDKNYLKTTKKRLMRLSIIYVVTFVPALLLTVLYFVYR' A
#
# COMPACT_ATOMS: atom_id res chain seq x y z
N MET A 1 -6.20 -7.50 23.17
CA MET A 1 -6.04 -6.33 22.28
C MET A 1 -4.70 -6.32 21.52
N ASN A 2 -3.55 -6.67 22.13
CA ASN A 2 -2.23 -6.52 21.48
C ASN A 2 -1.94 -7.45 20.29
N ILE A 3 -2.39 -8.71 20.30
CA ILE A 3 -2.06 -9.66 19.22
C ILE A 3 -2.65 -9.21 17.86
N LEU A 4 -3.88 -8.69 17.87
CA LEU A 4 -4.58 -8.28 16.64
C LEU A 4 -3.90 -7.09 15.95
N LEU A 5 -3.29 -6.19 16.72
CA LEU A 5 -2.56 -5.03 16.20
C LEU A 5 -1.22 -5.42 15.58
N ILE A 6 -0.55 -6.40 16.17
CA ILE A 6 0.70 -6.93 15.63
C ILE A 6 0.44 -7.63 14.29
N PHE A 7 -0.60 -8.46 14.22
CA PHE A 7 -1.00 -9.09 12.96
C PHE A 7 -1.43 -8.07 11.90
N SER A 8 -2.22 -7.06 12.29
CA SER A 8 -2.62 -5.94 11.42
C SER A 8 -1.42 -5.18 10.84
N ALA A 9 -0.44 -4.86 11.69
CA ALA A 9 0.77 -4.15 11.28
C ALA A 9 1.60 -4.97 10.28
N VAL A 10 1.76 -6.28 10.52
CA VAL A 10 2.48 -7.18 9.62
C VAL A 10 1.77 -7.30 8.27
N ILE A 11 0.44 -7.42 8.26
CA ILE A 11 -0.37 -7.47 7.04
C ILE A 11 -0.24 -6.16 6.25
N CYS A 12 -0.25 -5.01 6.92
CA CYS A 12 -0.06 -3.71 6.26
C CYS A 12 1.33 -3.59 5.62
N ILE A 13 2.38 -4.04 6.30
CA ILE A 13 3.76 -4.02 5.76
C ILE A 13 3.85 -4.95 4.55
N ALA A 14 3.31 -6.16 4.63
CA ALA A 14 3.30 -7.11 3.51
C ALA A 14 2.51 -6.59 2.30
N ALA A 15 1.34 -5.99 2.53
CA ALA A 15 0.53 -5.36 1.49
C ALA A 15 1.27 -4.18 0.83
N LEU A 16 1.98 -3.36 1.63
CA LEU A 16 2.79 -2.26 1.13
C LEU A 16 3.88 -2.75 0.18
N VAL A 17 4.65 -3.77 0.61
CA VAL A 17 5.73 -4.37 -0.18
C VAL A 17 5.19 -4.94 -1.48
N ALA A 18 4.08 -5.69 -1.44
CA ALA A 18 3.45 -6.23 -2.64
C ALA A 18 3.00 -5.12 -3.61
N THR A 19 2.38 -4.05 -3.09
CA THR A 19 1.92 -2.91 -3.90
C THR A 19 3.09 -2.19 -4.58
N ILE A 20 4.19 -1.98 -3.85
CA ILE A 20 5.42 -1.38 -4.40
C ILE A 20 6.02 -2.30 -5.47
N MET A 21 6.06 -3.61 -5.23
CA MET A 21 6.66 -4.58 -6.16
C MET A 21 5.88 -4.65 -7.49
N ILE A 22 4.55 -4.64 -7.42
CA ILE A 22 3.65 -4.60 -8.59
C ILE A 22 3.82 -3.28 -9.36
N ALA A 23 3.99 -2.16 -8.65
CA ALA A 23 4.20 -0.85 -9.27
C ALA A 23 5.57 -0.72 -9.96
N VAL A 24 6.63 -1.29 -9.37
CA VAL A 24 7.99 -1.22 -9.90
C VAL A 24 8.18 -2.16 -11.10
N LYS A 25 7.64 -3.38 -11.02
CA LYS A 25 7.82 -4.40 -12.05
C LYS A 25 6.48 -5.00 -12.49
N PRO A 26 5.65 -4.25 -13.24
CA PRO A 26 4.45 -4.81 -13.84
C PRO A 26 4.88 -5.93 -14.81
N ASN A 27 4.32 -7.12 -14.65
CA ASN A 27 4.65 -8.34 -15.42
C ASN A 27 4.18 -8.28 -16.89
N ASP A 28 3.76 -7.11 -17.36
CA ASP A 28 3.14 -6.93 -18.66
C ASP A 28 4.14 -6.34 -19.66
N LYS A 29 4.40 -7.10 -20.72
CA LYS A 29 5.39 -6.77 -21.76
C LYS A 29 4.88 -5.69 -22.72
N ASN A 30 3.57 -5.39 -22.69
CA ASN A 30 2.91 -4.40 -23.54
C ASN A 30 2.56 -3.10 -22.79
N TYR A 31 3.16 -2.89 -21.61
CA TYR A 31 2.95 -1.72 -20.78
C TYR A 31 3.67 -0.50 -21.41
N LEU A 32 3.01 0.13 -22.39
CA LEU A 32 3.44 1.35 -23.07
C LEU A 32 4.06 2.36 -22.08
N LYS A 33 5.24 2.89 -22.43
CA LYS A 33 6.08 3.74 -21.55
C LYS A 33 5.33 4.94 -20.93
N THR A 34 4.28 5.43 -21.60
CA THR A 34 3.41 6.52 -21.14
C THR A 34 2.35 6.06 -20.12
N THR A 35 1.75 4.89 -20.31
CA THR A 35 0.80 4.27 -19.39
C THR A 35 1.47 3.83 -18.10
N LYS A 36 2.72 3.34 -18.19
CA LYS A 36 3.52 2.95 -17.01
C LYS A 36 3.70 4.07 -16.00
N LYS A 37 4.06 5.27 -16.47
CA LYS A 37 4.27 6.44 -15.61
C LYS A 37 2.98 6.98 -14.98
N ARG A 38 1.83 6.77 -15.63
CA ARG A 38 0.52 7.19 -15.09
C ARG A 38 0.03 6.20 -14.04
N LEU A 39 0.11 4.90 -14.31
CA LEU A 39 -0.27 3.86 -13.34
C LEU A 39 0.68 3.80 -12.14
N MET A 40 1.98 4.02 -12.35
CA MET A 40 2.92 4.15 -11.24
C MET A 40 2.59 5.35 -10.35
N ARG A 41 2.26 6.51 -10.93
CA ARG A 41 1.78 7.67 -10.15
C ARG A 41 0.48 7.38 -9.42
N LEU A 42 -0.47 6.72 -10.08
CA LEU A 42 -1.76 6.38 -9.47
C LEU A 42 -1.59 5.41 -8.29
N SER A 43 -0.73 4.40 -8.42
CA SER A 43 -0.38 3.49 -7.31
C SER A 43 0.34 4.21 -6.18
N ILE A 44 1.28 5.12 -6.49
CA ILE A 44 1.95 5.92 -5.45
C ILE A 44 0.95 6.79 -4.70
N ILE A 45 0.02 7.47 -5.40
CA ILE A 45 -1.03 8.26 -4.77
C ILE A 45 -1.92 7.39 -3.90
N TYR A 46 -2.27 6.18 -4.36
CA TYR A 46 -3.07 5.25 -3.57
C TYR A 46 -2.34 4.78 -2.31
N VAL A 47 -1.06 4.41 -2.42
CA VAL A 47 -0.24 4.02 -1.27
C VAL A 47 -0.09 5.19 -0.28
N VAL A 48 0.21 6.39 -0.77
CA VAL A 48 0.43 7.58 0.07
C VAL A 48 -0.85 8.09 0.71
N THR A 49 -2.04 7.82 0.15
CA THR A 49 -3.32 8.23 0.77
C THR A 49 -3.91 7.11 1.65
N PHE A 50 -3.84 5.87 1.21
CA PHE A 50 -4.49 4.73 1.87
C PHE A 50 -3.72 4.24 3.10
N VAL A 51 -2.38 4.26 3.07
CA VAL A 51 -1.53 3.84 4.19
C VAL A 51 -1.65 4.75 5.41
N PRO A 52 -1.53 6.09 5.30
CA PRO A 52 -1.74 6.96 6.47
C PRO A 52 -3.19 6.95 6.95
N ALA A 53 -4.18 6.81 6.05
CA ALA A 53 -5.58 6.64 6.45
C ALA A 53 -5.75 5.37 7.31
N LEU A 54 -5.22 4.23 6.86
CA LEU A 54 -5.23 2.98 7.64
C LEU A 54 -4.49 3.13 8.97
N LEU A 55 -3.29 3.72 8.98
CA LEU A 55 -2.51 3.96 10.19
C LEU A 55 -3.28 4.81 11.21
N LEU A 56 -3.91 5.90 10.78
CA LEU A 56 -4.73 6.77 11.62
C LEU A 56 -5.95 6.03 12.17
N THR A 57 -6.59 5.19 11.34
CA THR A 57 -7.76 4.42 11.74
C THR A 57 -7.40 3.37 12.80
N VAL A 58 -6.27 2.69 12.61
CA VAL A 58 -5.72 1.74 13.59
C VAL A 58 -5.33 2.48 14.88
N LEU A 59 -4.57 3.58 14.79
CA LEU A 59 -4.22 4.42 15.95
C LEU A 59 -5.45 4.85 16.74
N TYR A 60 -6.48 5.33 16.05
CA TYR A 60 -7.72 5.76 16.68
C TYR A 60 -8.41 4.63 17.45
N PHE A 61 -8.49 3.42 16.88
CA PHE A 61 -9.09 2.25 17.53
C PHE A 61 -8.24 1.63 18.63
N VAL A 62 -6.96 1.97 18.72
CA VAL A 62 -6.05 1.46 19.77
C VAL A 62 -6.02 2.35 20.99
N TYR A 63 -6.04 3.68 20.76
CA TYR A 63 -5.98 4.67 21.82
C TYR A 63 -7.36 5.05 22.38
N ARG A 64 -8.44 4.58 21.74
CA ARG A 64 -9.83 4.70 22.21
C ARG A 64 -10.35 3.36 22.69
#